data_AF-A0A093XLU7-F1
#
_entry.id   AF-A0A093XLU7-F1
#
_cell.length_a   1.000
_cell.length_b   1.000
_cell.length_c   1.000
_cell.angle_alpha   90.00
_cell.angle_beta   90.00
_cell.angle_gamma   90.00
#
_symmetry.space_group_name_H-M   'P 1'
#
loop_
_entity.id
_entity.type
_entity.pdbx_description
1 polymer ?
#
loop_
_entity_poly.entity_id
_entity_poly.type
_entity_poly.pdbx_seq_one_letter_code
_entity_poly.pdbx_strand_id
1 'polypeptide(L)'
;MFSQYVLALGLVATCSLIAAAPCDIYASGNTPCVAAHSTTRALYSAYSGSLYQVKRASNGATSDIAPLTAGGVANSAAQDSFCSGTTCLITIIYDQSGRGNHLTSAPPGGFPGPGTNGYDNVASATAAPIYLNGRKAYGVYIAAGMGYRNTAASGTAKGDAAEGMYAIFDGTHYNGGCCFDYGNAETSSKDTGAAHMEAIYFGNCNVWGTGAGSGPWIMADLENGLFSGVNAKNNAGNPTINHRFVTAIVKGEPSTWAIRGGDAASGSLLTFYSGARPNGYNPMKKEGSIILGIGGDNSHGAVGTFYEGVMTTGYPSDATENSVQADIVAAKYATTAGSSPPATTSTPGGGGSGGGCQAAHWGQCAGQGYTGCTACVSGTTCQYSNPWYSQCL
;
A
#
# COMPACT_ATOMS: atom_id res chain seq x y z
N MET A 1 29.47 39.11 -50.02
CA MET A 1 28.37 38.47 -49.28
C MET A 1 28.97 37.33 -48.45
N PHE A 2 29.21 37.55 -47.16
CA PHE A 2 29.74 36.53 -46.26
C PHE A 2 28.57 35.83 -45.55
N SER A 3 28.41 34.53 -45.81
CA SER A 3 27.38 33.69 -45.19
C SER A 3 27.84 33.27 -43.80
N GLN A 4 27.18 33.81 -42.76
CA GLN A 4 27.38 33.37 -41.38
C GLN A 4 26.51 32.13 -41.12
N TYR A 5 27.15 30.98 -40.91
CA TYR A 5 26.48 29.80 -40.39
C TYR A 5 26.39 29.91 -38.86
N VAL A 6 25.18 30.15 -38.36
CA VAL A 6 24.88 30.08 -36.93
C VAL A 6 24.71 28.61 -36.56
N LEU A 7 25.66 28.06 -35.80
CA LEU A 7 25.53 26.75 -35.18
C LEU A 7 24.61 26.88 -33.94
N ALA A 8 23.38 26.41 -34.04
CA ALA A 8 22.47 26.31 -32.89
C ALA A 8 22.81 25.04 -32.10
N LEU A 9 23.43 25.20 -30.92
CA LEU A 9 23.62 24.12 -29.96
C LEU A 9 22.27 23.84 -29.28
N GLY A 10 21.58 22.77 -29.67
CA GLY A 10 20.38 22.29 -28.99
C GLY A 10 20.76 21.59 -27.69
N LEU A 11 20.56 22.26 -26.54
CA LEU A 11 20.69 21.65 -25.23
C LEU A 11 19.48 20.72 -25.00
N VAL A 12 19.65 19.42 -25.27
CA VAL A 12 18.64 18.41 -24.91
C VAL A 12 18.75 18.20 -23.40
N ALA A 13 17.98 18.98 -22.64
CA ALA A 13 17.81 18.72 -21.21
C ALA A 13 16.97 17.44 -21.06
N THR A 14 17.63 16.32 -20.77
CA THR A 14 16.96 15.12 -20.26
C THR A 14 16.50 15.41 -18.83
N CYS A 15 15.35 16.06 -18.70
CA CYS A 15 14.70 16.23 -17.40
C CYS A 15 14.19 14.85 -16.99
N SER A 16 14.92 14.16 -16.11
CA SER A 16 14.41 12.96 -15.45
C SER A 16 13.19 13.38 -14.63
N LEU A 17 11.99 13.11 -15.12
CA LEU A 17 10.76 13.22 -14.34
C LEU A 17 10.89 12.23 -13.17
N ILE A 18 11.21 12.74 -11.98
CA ILE A 18 11.11 11.96 -10.75
C ILE A 18 9.62 11.66 -10.56
N ALA A 19 9.25 10.38 -10.59
CA ALA A 19 7.88 9.98 -10.30
C ALA A 19 7.53 10.38 -8.85
N ALA A 20 6.42 11.11 -8.68
CA ALA A 20 5.93 11.52 -7.38
C ALA A 20 5.47 10.29 -6.58
N ALA A 21 5.91 10.17 -5.33
CA ALA A 21 5.50 9.09 -4.44
C ALA A 21 4.17 9.44 -3.73
N PRO A 22 3.52 8.50 -3.00
CA PRO A 22 2.18 8.71 -2.45
C PRO A 22 2.01 10.02 -1.67
N CYS A 23 2.94 10.38 -0.79
CA CYS A 23 2.83 11.60 0.00
C CYS A 23 3.15 12.88 -0.77
N ASP A 24 3.94 12.81 -1.84
CA ASP A 24 4.11 13.94 -2.77
C ASP A 24 2.79 14.22 -3.51
N ILE A 25 2.11 13.16 -3.94
CA ILE A 25 0.80 13.23 -4.60
C ILE A 25 -0.25 13.81 -3.65
N TYR A 26 -0.34 13.31 -2.42
CA TYR A 26 -1.24 13.86 -1.40
C TYR A 26 -0.96 15.34 -1.09
N ALA A 27 0.31 15.74 -0.99
CA ALA A 27 0.67 17.13 -0.82
C ALA A 27 0.23 18.00 -2.00
N SER A 28 0.43 17.53 -3.25
CA SER A 28 -0.05 18.23 -4.45
C SER A 28 -1.57 18.35 -4.52
N GLY A 29 -2.29 17.40 -3.90
CA GLY A 29 -3.73 17.40 -3.73
C GLY A 29 -4.25 18.23 -2.56
N ASN A 30 -3.40 19.02 -1.88
CA ASN A 30 -3.71 19.82 -0.69
C ASN A 30 -4.21 19.02 0.52
N THR A 31 -3.88 17.74 0.60
CA THR A 31 -4.19 16.88 1.75
C THR A 31 -2.94 16.13 2.19
N PRO A 32 -1.90 16.83 2.68
CA PRO A 32 -0.58 16.24 2.92
C PRO A 32 -0.61 15.16 3.98
N CYS A 33 0.29 14.18 3.85
CA CYS A 33 0.51 13.16 4.86
C CYS A 33 0.93 13.79 6.21
N VAL A 34 0.34 13.30 7.28
CA VAL A 34 0.71 13.58 8.67
C VAL A 34 1.32 12.36 9.37
N ALA A 35 1.18 11.18 8.77
CA ALA A 35 1.95 10.00 9.13
C ALA A 35 2.14 9.13 7.88
N ALA A 36 3.33 8.56 7.69
CA ALA A 36 3.65 7.76 6.51
C ALA A 36 4.50 6.55 6.90
N HIS A 37 3.94 5.35 6.83
CA HIS A 37 4.52 4.11 7.34
C HIS A 37 4.69 3.08 6.23
N SER A 38 5.89 2.53 6.09
CA SER A 38 6.14 1.43 5.15
C SER A 38 7.42 0.71 5.55
N THR A 39 7.40 -0.62 5.50
CA THR A 39 8.61 -1.44 5.59
C THR A 39 9.14 -1.83 4.21
N THR A 40 8.44 -1.44 3.14
CA THR A 40 8.70 -1.92 1.78
C THR A 40 9.36 -0.88 0.89
N ARG A 41 8.97 0.39 0.98
CA ARG A 41 9.53 1.50 0.19
C ARG A 41 9.36 2.86 0.85
N ALA A 42 10.09 3.84 0.33
CA ALA A 42 9.82 5.24 0.61
C ALA A 42 8.48 5.72 0.02
N LEU A 43 7.80 6.58 0.75
CA LEU A 43 6.49 7.18 0.43
C LEU A 43 6.58 8.65 0.03
N TYR A 44 7.79 9.21 0.06
CA TYR A 44 8.16 10.47 -0.58
C TYR A 44 9.34 10.20 -1.53
N SER A 45 9.32 10.80 -2.71
CA SER A 45 10.33 10.60 -3.76
C SER A 45 11.74 11.00 -3.31
N ALA A 46 11.86 11.95 -2.39
CA ALA A 46 13.14 12.40 -1.83
C ALA A 46 13.54 11.70 -0.53
N TYR A 47 12.72 10.79 0.02
CA TYR A 47 12.98 10.20 1.34
C TYR A 47 14.13 9.19 1.29
N SER A 48 15.13 9.40 2.15
CA SER A 48 16.30 8.52 2.30
C SER A 48 16.58 8.12 3.76
N GLY A 49 15.64 8.40 4.67
CA GLY A 49 15.75 8.04 6.09
C GLY A 49 15.46 6.55 6.35
N SER A 50 15.50 6.15 7.62
CA SER A 50 15.16 4.79 8.06
C SER A 50 13.67 4.50 7.84
N LEU A 51 13.33 3.40 7.16
CA LEU A 51 11.94 2.93 6.98
C LEU A 51 11.44 2.20 8.23
N TYR A 52 12.27 1.33 8.80
CA TYR A 52 11.94 0.56 9.99
C TYR A 52 13.20 0.10 10.71
N GLN A 53 13.05 -0.33 11.96
CA GLN A 53 14.10 -0.91 12.79
C GLN A 53 13.85 -2.41 12.99
N VAL A 54 14.91 -3.21 12.87
CA VAL A 54 14.92 -4.61 13.27
C VAL A 54 15.75 -4.84 14.52
N LYS A 55 15.32 -5.75 15.38
CA LYS A 55 16.07 -6.23 16.55
C LYS A 55 16.32 -7.73 16.43
N ARG A 56 17.59 -8.14 16.50
CA ARG A 56 17.96 -9.55 16.39
C ARG A 56 17.93 -10.27 17.75
N ALA A 57 17.45 -11.51 17.77
CA ALA A 57 17.26 -12.28 19.00
C ALA A 57 18.59 -12.74 19.64
N SER A 58 19.63 -12.97 18.83
CA SER A 58 20.90 -13.52 19.31
C SER A 58 21.62 -12.68 20.36
N ASN A 59 21.49 -11.35 20.32
CA ASN A 59 22.12 -10.46 21.29
C ASN A 59 21.38 -9.13 21.52
N GLY A 60 20.16 -8.98 20.99
CA GLY A 60 19.34 -7.79 21.21
C GLY A 60 19.80 -6.53 20.48
N ALA A 61 20.84 -6.59 19.64
CA ALA A 61 21.26 -5.45 18.82
C ALA A 61 20.16 -5.05 17.83
N THR A 62 20.13 -3.77 17.47
CA THR A 62 19.21 -3.21 16.47
C THR A 62 19.93 -2.74 15.22
N SER A 63 19.20 -2.69 14.11
CA SER A 63 19.64 -2.04 12.87
C SER A 63 18.44 -1.38 12.20
N ASP A 64 18.65 -0.18 11.70
CA ASP A 64 17.65 0.50 10.88
C ASP A 64 17.83 0.09 9.40
N ILE A 65 16.71 -0.05 8.69
CA ILE A 65 16.68 -0.37 7.27
C ILE A 65 16.16 0.84 6.51
N ALA A 66 17.01 1.44 5.69
CA ALA A 66 16.68 2.56 4.81
C ALA A 66 16.34 2.06 3.38
N PRO A 67 15.77 2.92 2.51
CA PRO A 67 15.69 2.67 1.07
C PRO A 67 17.08 2.47 0.45
N LEU A 68 17.16 1.70 -0.64
CA LEU A 68 18.40 1.56 -1.43
C LEU A 68 18.88 2.87 -2.05
N THR A 69 17.93 3.73 -2.42
CA THR A 69 18.12 5.07 -2.96
C THR A 69 16.97 5.95 -2.45
N ALA A 70 17.13 7.27 -2.47
CA ALA A 70 16.01 8.17 -2.14
C ALA A 70 14.75 7.81 -2.96
N GLY A 71 13.59 7.73 -2.29
CA GLY A 71 12.33 7.33 -2.93
C GLY A 71 12.22 5.85 -3.31
N GLY A 72 13.22 5.03 -2.97
CA GLY A 72 13.35 3.65 -3.43
C GLY A 72 12.73 2.58 -2.51
N VAL A 73 12.89 1.34 -2.94
CA VAL A 73 12.55 0.12 -2.17
C VAL A 73 13.55 -0.08 -1.03
N ALA A 74 13.08 -0.66 0.09
CA ALA A 74 13.89 -1.00 1.26
C ALA A 74 15.14 -1.83 0.91
N ASN A 75 16.25 -1.59 1.63
CA ASN A 75 17.46 -2.40 1.51
C ASN A 75 17.32 -3.72 2.27
N SER A 76 16.54 -4.65 1.73
CA SER A 76 16.31 -5.96 2.36
C SER A 76 17.59 -6.79 2.54
N ALA A 77 18.62 -6.57 1.71
CA ALA A 77 19.89 -7.26 1.83
C ALA A 77 20.65 -6.87 3.11
N ALA A 78 20.51 -5.62 3.57
CA ALA A 78 21.04 -5.18 4.87
C ALA A 78 20.35 -5.92 6.02
N GLN A 79 19.02 -6.08 5.95
CA GLN A 79 18.28 -6.89 6.92
C GLN A 79 18.74 -8.35 6.90
N ASP A 80 18.79 -8.97 5.72
CA ASP A 80 19.19 -10.39 5.55
C ASP A 80 20.58 -10.63 6.15
N SER A 81 21.52 -9.70 5.93
CA SER A 81 22.87 -9.76 6.50
C SER A 81 22.86 -9.59 8.03
N PHE A 82 22.10 -8.62 8.54
CA PHE A 82 22.02 -8.33 9.97
C PHE A 82 21.36 -9.47 10.78
N CYS A 83 20.36 -10.11 10.19
CA CYS A 83 19.55 -11.18 10.78
C CYS A 83 20.12 -12.59 10.51
N SER A 84 21.25 -12.70 9.82
CA SER A 84 21.86 -13.99 9.49
C SER A 84 22.14 -14.83 10.73
N GLY A 85 21.75 -16.10 10.70
CA GLY A 85 21.93 -17.04 11.81
C GLY A 85 21.06 -16.79 13.04
N THR A 86 20.04 -15.93 12.95
CA THR A 86 19.13 -15.63 14.07
C THR A 86 17.75 -15.20 13.57
N THR A 87 16.83 -14.86 14.47
CA THR A 87 15.53 -14.27 14.14
C THR A 87 15.57 -12.77 14.40
N CYS A 88 14.75 -12.02 13.66
CA CYS A 88 14.61 -10.59 13.83
C CYS A 88 13.13 -10.20 13.97
N LEU A 89 12.90 -9.20 14.80
CA LEU A 89 11.59 -8.56 14.98
C LEU A 89 11.63 -7.13 14.46
N ILE A 90 10.54 -6.64 13.88
CA ILE A 90 10.38 -5.24 13.46
C ILE A 90 9.95 -4.43 14.69
N THR A 91 10.87 -3.73 15.35
CA THR A 91 10.58 -3.02 16.61
C THR A 91 10.01 -1.63 16.44
N ILE A 92 10.31 -0.98 15.32
CA ILE A 92 9.81 0.36 14.97
C ILE A 92 9.48 0.39 13.49
N ILE A 93 8.31 0.90 13.12
CA ILE A 93 8.00 1.33 11.76
C ILE A 93 8.05 2.84 11.77
N TYR A 94 9.05 3.42 11.10
CA TYR A 94 9.28 4.85 11.15
C TYR A 94 8.23 5.61 10.33
N ASP A 95 7.98 6.83 10.77
CA ASP A 95 7.13 7.80 10.10
C ASP A 95 8.02 8.65 9.20
N GLN A 96 7.76 8.57 7.90
CA GLN A 96 8.53 9.24 6.87
C GLN A 96 8.15 10.73 6.72
N SER A 97 7.02 11.15 7.30
CA SER A 97 6.51 12.52 7.15
C SER A 97 7.31 13.59 7.88
N GLY A 98 8.24 13.19 8.75
CA GLY A 98 9.04 14.09 9.57
C GLY A 98 8.32 14.56 10.86
N ARG A 99 7.13 14.03 11.16
CA ARG A 99 6.37 14.36 12.38
C ARG A 99 6.71 13.50 13.58
N GLY A 100 7.49 12.44 13.38
CA GLY A 100 7.92 11.56 14.46
C GLY A 100 6.82 10.60 14.93
N ASN A 101 5.80 10.36 14.10
CA ASN A 101 4.65 9.52 14.42
C ASN A 101 4.97 8.02 14.29
N HIS A 102 6.16 7.60 14.71
CA HIS A 102 6.65 6.23 14.58
C HIS A 102 5.74 5.24 15.30
N LEU A 103 5.55 4.07 14.70
CA LEU A 103 4.80 2.98 15.30
C LEU A 103 5.75 2.04 16.04
N THR A 104 5.46 1.77 17.30
CA THR A 104 6.20 0.83 18.16
C THR A 104 5.23 -0.19 18.76
N SER A 105 5.74 -1.18 19.51
CA SER A 105 4.90 -2.18 20.21
C SER A 105 3.74 -1.51 20.95
N ALA A 106 2.51 -1.97 20.69
CA ALA A 106 1.32 -1.37 21.28
C ALA A 106 1.30 -1.60 22.81
N PRO A 107 1.03 -0.55 23.61
CA PRO A 107 0.89 -0.67 25.05
C PRO A 107 -0.43 -1.36 25.43
N PRO A 108 -0.54 -1.93 26.65
CA PRO A 108 -1.80 -2.48 27.14
C PRO A 108 -2.91 -1.43 27.16
N GLY A 109 -4.11 -1.86 26.82
CA GLY A 109 -5.29 -1.01 26.73
C GLY A 109 -6.47 -1.50 27.57
N GLY A 110 -7.66 -1.48 26.97
CA GLY A 110 -8.82 -2.22 27.48
C GLY A 110 -8.53 -3.72 27.56
N PHE A 111 -7.76 -4.24 26.61
CA PHE A 111 -7.23 -5.61 26.61
C PHE A 111 -5.71 -5.64 26.75
N PRO A 112 -5.16 -6.44 27.69
CA PRO A 112 -3.71 -6.64 27.78
C PRO A 112 -3.23 -7.55 26.65
N GLY A 113 -2.13 -7.17 26.01
CA GLY A 113 -1.40 -7.97 25.04
C GLY A 113 -0.71 -9.19 25.65
N PRO A 114 -0.29 -10.17 24.83
CA PRO A 114 0.40 -11.37 25.29
C PRO A 114 1.90 -11.16 25.56
N GLY A 115 2.45 -10.00 25.24
CA GLY A 115 3.85 -9.65 25.46
C GLY A 115 4.14 -9.24 26.90
N THR A 116 5.40 -8.88 27.15
CA THR A 116 5.87 -8.47 28.48
C THR A 116 5.10 -7.24 28.99
N ASN A 117 4.68 -7.27 30.25
CA ASN A 117 3.90 -6.21 30.90
C ASN A 117 2.57 -5.87 30.18
N GLY A 118 2.01 -6.81 29.43
CA GLY A 118 0.76 -6.62 28.71
C GLY A 118 0.89 -5.82 27.41
N TYR A 119 2.10 -5.58 26.92
CA TYR A 119 2.31 -5.05 25.58
C TYR A 119 1.94 -6.09 24.53
N ASP A 120 1.62 -5.65 23.32
CA ASP A 120 1.48 -6.57 22.20
C ASP A 120 2.84 -6.99 21.65
N ASN A 121 2.90 -8.17 21.06
CA ASN A 121 4.09 -8.64 20.37
C ASN A 121 4.34 -7.80 19.10
N VAL A 122 5.59 -7.74 18.66
CA VAL A 122 5.96 -7.14 17.38
C VAL A 122 6.20 -8.22 16.32
N ALA A 123 6.00 -7.86 15.06
CA ALA A 123 6.06 -8.80 13.94
C ALA A 123 7.48 -9.31 13.66
N SER A 124 7.56 -10.52 13.11
CA SER A 124 8.78 -11.07 12.53
C SER A 124 9.20 -10.28 11.30
N ALA A 125 10.50 -10.01 11.16
CA ALA A 125 11.05 -9.26 10.03
C ALA A 125 11.09 -10.03 8.71
N THR A 126 10.85 -11.35 8.72
CA THR A 126 10.98 -12.22 7.53
C THR A 126 9.68 -12.91 7.12
N ALA A 127 8.58 -12.70 7.84
CA ALA A 127 7.34 -13.46 7.68
C ALA A 127 6.46 -13.03 6.50
N ALA A 128 6.72 -11.89 5.86
CA ALA A 128 6.00 -11.43 4.67
C ALA A 128 6.96 -10.97 3.54
N PRO A 129 7.75 -11.89 2.94
CA PRO A 129 8.62 -11.56 1.83
C PRO A 129 7.81 -11.27 0.56
N ILE A 130 8.14 -10.16 -0.10
CA ILE A 130 7.50 -9.70 -1.33
C ILE A 130 8.53 -9.02 -2.23
N TYR A 131 8.10 -8.62 -3.42
CA TYR A 131 8.92 -7.91 -4.39
C TYR A 131 8.19 -6.67 -4.89
N LEU A 132 8.90 -5.55 -4.99
CA LEU A 132 8.45 -4.33 -5.68
C LEU A 132 9.32 -4.17 -6.93
N ASN A 133 8.71 -4.31 -8.10
CA ASN A 133 9.41 -4.22 -9.40
C ASN A 133 10.69 -5.09 -9.42
N GLY A 134 10.58 -6.34 -8.95
CA GLY A 134 11.66 -7.32 -8.88
C GLY A 134 12.63 -7.16 -7.70
N ARG A 135 12.52 -6.11 -6.90
CA ARG A 135 13.37 -5.89 -5.71
C ARG A 135 12.71 -6.47 -4.47
N LYS A 136 13.42 -7.35 -3.77
CA LYS A 136 12.94 -7.97 -2.53
C LYS A 136 12.71 -6.92 -1.44
N ALA A 137 11.63 -7.08 -0.70
CA ALA A 137 11.29 -6.31 0.49
C ALA A 137 10.49 -7.19 1.46
N TYR A 138 10.21 -6.67 2.66
CA TYR A 138 9.45 -7.38 3.68
C TYR A 138 8.28 -6.52 4.15
N GLY A 139 7.07 -7.08 4.16
CA GLY A 139 5.92 -6.51 4.84
C GLY A 139 5.91 -6.85 6.33
N VAL A 140 4.88 -6.37 7.03
CA VAL A 140 4.62 -6.59 8.44
C VAL A 140 3.54 -7.66 8.57
N TYR A 141 3.94 -8.90 8.81
CA TYR A 141 3.01 -10.00 9.07
C TYR A 141 2.54 -9.95 10.53
N ILE A 142 1.27 -9.64 10.76
CA ILE A 142 0.64 -9.53 12.07
C ILE A 142 -0.15 -10.80 12.35
N ALA A 143 0.33 -11.59 13.30
CA ALA A 143 -0.42 -12.68 13.90
C ALA A 143 -1.24 -12.17 15.11
N ALA A 144 -2.19 -12.98 15.60
CA ALA A 144 -2.99 -12.60 16.76
C ALA A 144 -2.09 -12.30 17.97
N GLY A 145 -2.40 -11.21 18.67
CA GLY A 145 -1.62 -10.68 19.78
C GLY A 145 -0.42 -9.83 19.36
N MET A 146 -0.29 -9.47 18.09
CA MET A 146 0.69 -8.51 17.59
C MET A 146 0.01 -7.18 17.26
N GLY A 147 0.70 -6.07 17.54
CA GLY A 147 0.13 -4.75 17.36
C GLY A 147 1.17 -3.65 17.45
N TYR A 148 0.93 -2.57 16.71
CA TYR A 148 1.72 -1.36 16.82
C TYR A 148 0.85 -0.13 17.11
N ARG A 149 1.42 0.83 17.84
CA ARG A 149 0.71 2.05 18.22
C ARG A 149 1.62 3.26 18.35
N ASN A 150 1.03 4.44 18.19
CA ASN A 150 1.55 5.71 18.69
C ASN A 150 0.42 6.49 19.38
N THR A 151 0.47 6.62 20.71
CA THR A 151 -0.58 7.30 21.50
C THR A 151 -0.44 8.82 21.56
N ALA A 152 0.66 9.37 21.06
CA ALA A 152 1.00 10.79 21.15
C ALA A 152 1.38 11.37 19.78
N ALA A 153 0.65 10.98 18.73
CA ALA A 153 0.94 11.43 17.39
C ALA A 153 0.65 12.94 17.20
N SER A 154 1.43 13.55 16.32
CA SER A 154 1.43 14.97 16.00
C SER A 154 0.81 15.23 14.63
N GLY A 155 -0.21 16.08 14.59
CA GLY A 155 -0.85 16.53 13.34
C GLY A 155 -1.95 15.63 12.78
N THR A 156 -2.17 14.46 13.38
CA THR A 156 -3.35 13.61 13.12
C THR A 156 -4.65 14.36 13.44
N ALA A 157 -5.71 14.08 12.68
CA ALA A 157 -6.99 14.76 12.87
C ALA A 157 -7.61 14.40 14.23
N LYS A 158 -8.31 15.37 14.83
CA LYS A 158 -9.03 15.22 16.09
C LYS A 158 -10.43 15.78 16.00
N GLY A 159 -11.33 15.31 16.86
CA GLY A 159 -12.74 15.66 16.82
C GLY A 159 -13.34 15.34 15.44
N ASP A 160 -14.00 16.33 14.85
CA ASP A 160 -14.65 16.21 13.55
C ASP A 160 -13.77 16.68 12.38
N ALA A 161 -12.49 16.96 12.61
CA ALA A 161 -11.58 17.41 11.56
C ALA A 161 -11.43 16.35 10.45
N ALA A 162 -11.23 16.81 9.22
CA ALA A 162 -11.11 15.94 8.06
C ALA A 162 -9.76 15.22 8.01
N GLU A 163 -9.78 13.96 7.59
CA GLU A 163 -8.61 13.15 7.29
C GLU A 163 -8.89 12.16 6.15
N GLY A 164 -7.81 11.57 5.65
CA GLY A 164 -7.85 10.43 4.76
C GLY A 164 -6.71 9.49 5.09
N MET A 165 -6.86 8.24 4.68
CA MET A 165 -5.85 7.21 4.92
C MET A 165 -5.94 6.15 3.85
N TYR A 166 -4.79 5.56 3.52
CA TYR A 166 -4.73 4.33 2.76
C TYR A 166 -3.79 3.34 3.42
N ALA A 167 -4.01 2.06 3.13
CA ALA A 167 -3.06 0.99 3.42
C ALA A 167 -3.08 -0.05 2.31
N ILE A 168 -1.95 -0.73 2.13
CA ILE A 168 -1.84 -1.93 1.29
C ILE A 168 -1.78 -3.15 2.20
N PHE A 169 -2.75 -4.04 2.03
CA PHE A 169 -2.88 -5.28 2.79
C PHE A 169 -2.70 -6.52 1.93
N ASP A 170 -2.42 -7.66 2.58
CA ASP A 170 -2.58 -8.98 1.95
C ASP A 170 -4.05 -9.41 2.03
N GLY A 171 -4.76 -9.39 0.90
CA GLY A 171 -6.18 -9.72 0.86
C GLY A 171 -6.51 -11.20 1.15
N THR A 172 -5.48 -12.03 1.36
CA THR A 172 -5.61 -13.45 1.68
C THR A 172 -5.17 -13.79 3.11
N HIS A 173 -4.61 -12.83 3.85
CA HIS A 173 -4.25 -12.98 5.26
C HIS A 173 -5.18 -12.13 6.12
N TYR A 174 -6.21 -12.76 6.70
CA TYR A 174 -7.18 -12.13 7.57
C TYR A 174 -7.89 -13.17 8.43
N ASN A 175 -8.64 -12.72 9.43
CA ASN A 175 -9.64 -13.52 10.14
C ASN A 175 -10.85 -12.64 10.55
N GLY A 176 -11.73 -13.20 11.37
CA GLY A 176 -12.90 -12.49 11.93
C GLY A 176 -12.69 -11.95 13.34
N GLY A 177 -11.45 -11.96 13.85
CA GLY A 177 -11.12 -11.40 15.16
C GLY A 177 -11.12 -9.88 15.14
N CYS A 178 -11.34 -9.26 16.30
CA CYS A 178 -11.20 -7.82 16.45
C CYS A 178 -9.79 -7.44 16.92
N CYS A 179 -9.16 -6.44 16.33
CA CYS A 179 -9.49 -5.84 15.02
C CYS A 179 -8.20 -5.62 14.21
N PHE A 180 -8.22 -5.80 12.89
CA PHE A 180 -7.03 -5.58 12.05
C PHE A 180 -7.16 -4.22 11.40
N ASP A 181 -6.78 -3.20 12.17
CA ASP A 181 -7.01 -1.81 11.77
C ASP A 181 -5.72 -1.08 11.42
N TYR A 182 -5.83 -0.02 10.63
CA TYR A 182 -4.80 0.99 10.46
C TYR A 182 -5.45 2.37 10.38
N GLY A 183 -5.14 3.27 11.32
CA GLY A 183 -5.67 4.63 11.31
C GLY A 183 -5.79 5.30 12.67
N ASN A 184 -6.76 6.20 12.79
CA ASN A 184 -6.98 7.08 13.93
C ASN A 184 -7.70 6.34 15.06
N ALA A 185 -7.21 6.49 16.29
CA ALA A 185 -7.83 5.87 17.46
C ALA A 185 -7.63 6.68 18.75
N GLU A 186 -8.13 6.14 19.85
CA GLU A 186 -8.05 6.71 21.20
C GLU A 186 -6.63 6.84 21.70
N THR A 187 -6.33 7.94 22.38
CA THR A 187 -5.02 8.16 23.01
C THR A 187 -4.84 7.32 24.27
N SER A 188 -5.95 6.93 24.90
CA SER A 188 -5.96 6.16 26.16
C SER A 188 -5.76 4.65 25.99
N SER A 189 -5.77 4.16 24.74
CA SER A 189 -5.80 2.72 24.41
C SER A 189 -7.01 1.97 24.96
N LYS A 190 -8.12 2.68 25.21
CA LYS A 190 -9.38 2.12 25.70
C LYS A 190 -10.50 2.67 24.84
N ASP A 191 -11.58 1.92 24.71
CA ASP A 191 -12.84 2.39 24.15
C ASP A 191 -13.32 3.60 24.97
N THR A 192 -13.35 4.78 24.33
CA THR A 192 -13.90 6.02 24.89
C THR A 192 -15.26 6.39 24.29
N GLY A 193 -15.83 5.47 23.50
CA GLY A 193 -17.18 5.49 22.97
C GLY A 193 -17.25 5.72 21.46
N ALA A 194 -18.43 5.48 20.91
CA ALA A 194 -18.72 5.69 19.49
C ALA A 194 -18.19 7.02 18.93
N ALA A 195 -17.60 6.93 17.74
CA ALA A 195 -16.99 7.99 16.95
C ALA A 195 -15.61 8.49 17.44
N HIS A 196 -14.97 7.81 18.39
CA HIS A 196 -13.61 8.15 18.86
C HIS A 196 -12.48 7.51 18.03
N MET A 197 -12.80 6.59 17.12
CA MET A 197 -11.89 6.08 16.07
C MET A 197 -12.29 6.52 14.67
N GLU A 198 -11.33 6.49 13.75
CA GLU A 198 -11.56 6.42 12.31
C GLU A 198 -10.37 5.68 11.70
N ALA A 199 -10.52 4.36 11.52
CA ALA A 199 -9.46 3.50 11.01
C ALA A 199 -9.96 2.61 9.88
N ILE A 200 -9.06 2.23 8.97
CA ILE A 200 -9.34 1.20 7.98
C ILE A 200 -9.35 -0.15 8.69
N TYR A 201 -10.46 -0.87 8.65
CA TYR A 201 -10.53 -2.29 9.01
C TYR A 201 -10.41 -3.16 7.75
N PHE A 202 -9.67 -4.27 7.86
CA PHE A 202 -9.67 -5.31 6.83
C PHE A 202 -9.80 -6.72 7.41
N GLY A 203 -10.86 -7.43 7.02
CA GLY A 203 -11.11 -8.80 7.46
C GLY A 203 -12.56 -9.22 7.26
N ASN A 204 -12.99 -10.29 7.94
CA ASN A 204 -14.36 -10.82 7.81
C ASN A 204 -15.11 -10.90 9.14
N CYS A 205 -14.80 -10.04 10.10
CA CYS A 205 -15.57 -9.89 11.34
C CYS A 205 -17.03 -9.59 10.98
N ASN A 206 -17.95 -10.33 11.61
CA ASN A 206 -19.40 -10.21 11.37
C ASN A 206 -20.18 -9.83 12.65
N VAL A 207 -19.46 -9.40 13.71
CA VAL A 207 -20.07 -8.93 14.96
C VAL A 207 -20.83 -7.61 14.74
N TRP A 208 -20.26 -6.69 13.95
CA TRP A 208 -20.82 -5.38 13.64
C TRP A 208 -21.43 -5.33 12.23
N GLY A 209 -20.82 -4.58 11.30
CA GLY A 209 -21.22 -4.48 9.91
C GLY A 209 -20.68 -5.61 9.05
N THR A 210 -21.30 -5.82 7.89
CA THR A 210 -20.85 -6.75 6.85
C THR A 210 -21.09 -6.16 5.47
N GLY A 211 -20.31 -6.61 4.48
CA GLY A 211 -20.57 -6.33 3.06
C GLY A 211 -21.34 -7.45 2.38
N ALA A 212 -21.33 -7.48 1.05
CA ALA A 212 -21.78 -8.61 0.26
C ALA A 212 -20.79 -9.80 0.37
N GLY A 213 -21.30 -11.03 0.20
CA GLY A 213 -20.47 -12.23 0.26
C GLY A 213 -20.06 -12.61 1.69
N SER A 214 -18.93 -13.32 1.81
CA SER A 214 -18.39 -13.82 3.09
C SER A 214 -17.15 -13.06 3.57
N GLY A 215 -16.85 -11.92 2.95
CA GLY A 215 -15.63 -11.16 3.19
C GLY A 215 -14.39 -11.78 2.51
N PRO A 216 -13.21 -11.21 2.76
CA PRO A 216 -12.99 -10.06 3.63
C PRO A 216 -13.52 -8.76 2.99
N TRP A 217 -13.75 -7.76 3.83
CA TRP A 217 -14.26 -6.44 3.45
C TRP A 217 -13.28 -5.37 3.90
N ILE A 218 -13.26 -4.25 3.16
CA ILE A 218 -12.73 -3.00 3.68
C ILE A 218 -13.88 -2.30 4.40
N MET A 219 -13.70 -2.00 5.69
CA MET A 219 -14.65 -1.25 6.50
C MET A 219 -13.95 -0.08 7.18
N ALA A 220 -14.70 0.84 7.78
CA ALA A 220 -14.16 1.79 8.74
C ALA A 220 -14.50 1.33 10.17
N ASP A 221 -13.51 1.23 11.04
CA ASP A 221 -13.73 1.20 12.47
C ASP A 221 -13.95 2.62 12.97
N LEU A 222 -15.15 2.89 13.50
CA LEU A 222 -15.52 4.18 14.07
C LEU A 222 -15.70 4.11 15.60
N GLU A 223 -15.15 3.09 16.25
CA GLU A 223 -15.36 2.66 17.65
C GLU A 223 -16.80 2.21 17.89
N ASN A 224 -16.96 1.08 18.59
CA ASN A 224 -18.24 0.40 18.82
C ASN A 224 -18.99 0.00 17.53
N GLY A 225 -18.30 0.01 16.38
CA GLY A 225 -18.89 -0.33 15.09
C GLY A 225 -17.87 -0.37 13.95
N LEU A 226 -17.77 -1.54 13.31
CA LEU A 226 -17.19 -1.67 11.97
C LEU A 226 -18.26 -1.40 10.92
N PHE A 227 -18.06 -0.38 10.08
CA PHE A 227 -19.02 0.06 9.09
C PHE A 227 -18.54 -0.23 7.67
N SER A 228 -19.32 -1.02 6.94
CA SER A 228 -19.17 -1.25 5.50
C SER A 228 -19.92 -0.21 4.64
N GLY A 229 -20.69 0.67 5.27
CA GLY A 229 -21.51 1.72 4.67
C GLY A 229 -22.43 2.35 5.73
N VAL A 230 -23.50 3.03 5.32
CA VAL A 230 -24.37 3.79 6.24
C VAL A 230 -25.14 2.92 7.24
N ASN A 231 -25.54 1.71 6.84
CA ASN A 231 -26.30 0.81 7.71
C ASN A 231 -25.34 0.14 8.70
N ALA A 232 -25.72 0.08 9.98
CA ALA A 232 -24.90 -0.53 11.03
C ALA A 232 -24.70 -2.06 10.89
N LYS A 233 -25.44 -2.70 9.98
CA LYS A 233 -25.34 -4.13 9.68
C LYS A 233 -24.85 -4.34 8.26
N ASN A 234 -25.69 -4.88 7.38
CA ASN A 234 -25.25 -5.21 6.03
C ASN A 234 -25.33 -4.01 5.09
N ASN A 235 -24.29 -3.80 4.30
CA ASN A 235 -24.29 -2.90 3.15
C ASN A 235 -23.81 -3.68 1.92
N ALA A 236 -24.74 -4.19 1.13
CA ALA A 236 -24.43 -5.02 -0.05
C ALA A 236 -23.59 -4.30 -1.13
N GLY A 237 -23.52 -2.96 -1.09
CA GLY A 237 -22.64 -2.16 -1.95
C GLY A 237 -21.15 -2.29 -1.63
N ASN A 238 -20.79 -2.86 -0.47
CA ASN A 238 -19.42 -3.14 -0.09
C ASN A 238 -19.06 -4.59 -0.43
N PRO A 239 -18.27 -4.87 -1.47
CA PRO A 239 -18.03 -6.22 -1.95
C PRO A 239 -16.95 -6.94 -1.12
N THR A 240 -16.93 -8.29 -1.20
CA THR A 240 -15.72 -9.05 -0.88
C THR A 240 -14.56 -8.58 -1.78
N ILE A 241 -13.39 -8.32 -1.20
CA ILE A 241 -12.17 -7.98 -1.93
C ILE A 241 -10.98 -8.79 -1.40
N ASN A 242 -10.46 -9.70 -2.23
CA ASN A 242 -9.45 -10.70 -1.83
C ASN A 242 -8.27 -10.79 -2.80
N HIS A 243 -7.95 -9.68 -3.47
CA HIS A 243 -6.71 -9.58 -4.25
C HIS A 243 -5.51 -9.88 -3.35
N ARG A 244 -4.43 -10.45 -3.90
CA ARG A 244 -3.24 -10.73 -3.09
C ARG A 244 -2.65 -9.46 -2.47
N PHE A 245 -2.77 -8.33 -3.16
CA PHE A 245 -2.42 -7.01 -2.63
C PHE A 245 -3.65 -6.11 -2.77
N VAL A 246 -4.22 -5.67 -1.66
CA VAL A 246 -5.42 -4.83 -1.63
C VAL A 246 -5.02 -3.42 -1.26
N THR A 247 -5.35 -2.45 -2.11
CA THR A 247 -5.38 -1.04 -1.70
C THR A 247 -6.70 -0.79 -0.97
N ALA A 248 -6.64 -0.36 0.28
CA ALA A 248 -7.79 0.02 1.09
C ALA A 248 -7.71 1.50 1.46
N ILE A 249 -8.82 2.22 1.32
CA ILE A 249 -8.91 3.65 1.60
C ILE A 249 -10.15 3.94 2.44
N VAL A 250 -9.96 4.72 3.50
CA VAL A 250 -11.00 5.39 4.26
C VAL A 250 -10.68 6.87 4.32
N LYS A 251 -11.69 7.71 4.17
CA LYS A 251 -11.57 9.16 4.39
C LYS A 251 -12.85 9.70 5.00
N GLY A 252 -12.71 10.72 5.83
CA GLY A 252 -13.78 11.27 6.61
C GLY A 252 -13.64 12.77 6.80
N GLU A 253 -14.75 13.47 6.77
CA GLU A 253 -14.87 14.89 7.12
C GLU A 253 -16.20 15.11 7.86
N PRO A 254 -16.53 16.34 8.31
CA PRO A 254 -17.80 16.59 8.96
C PRO A 254 -18.98 16.04 8.15
N SER A 255 -19.81 15.23 8.80
CA SER A 255 -21.02 14.60 8.24
C SER A 255 -20.85 13.58 7.10
N THR A 256 -19.71 13.48 6.40
CA THR A 256 -19.53 12.55 5.27
C THR A 256 -18.23 11.76 5.35
N TRP A 257 -18.23 10.56 4.76
CA TRP A 257 -17.08 9.66 4.69
C TRP A 257 -17.19 8.75 3.48
N ALA A 258 -16.10 8.05 3.16
CA ALA A 258 -16.04 7.13 2.03
C ALA A 258 -15.15 5.92 2.30
N ILE A 259 -15.46 4.82 1.61
CA ILE A 259 -14.64 3.62 1.49
C ILE A 259 -14.32 3.42 0.01
N ARG A 260 -13.04 3.27 -0.31
CA ARG A 260 -12.59 2.91 -1.66
C ARG A 260 -11.60 1.75 -1.57
N GLY A 261 -11.54 0.94 -2.63
CA GLY A 261 -10.61 -0.18 -2.67
C GLY A 261 -10.33 -0.68 -4.08
N GLY A 262 -9.24 -1.42 -4.23
CA GLY A 262 -8.82 -2.01 -5.50
C GLY A 262 -7.64 -2.98 -5.35
N ASP A 263 -7.23 -3.56 -6.46
CA ASP A 263 -6.02 -4.37 -6.54
C ASP A 263 -4.78 -3.45 -6.55
N ALA A 264 -3.87 -3.60 -5.60
CA ALA A 264 -2.64 -2.81 -5.56
C ALA A 264 -1.64 -3.25 -6.65
N ALA A 265 -1.83 -4.43 -7.26
CA ALA A 265 -0.99 -4.90 -8.36
C ALA A 265 -1.46 -4.40 -9.73
N SER A 266 -2.73 -3.98 -9.87
CA SER A 266 -3.29 -3.56 -11.17
C SER A 266 -4.58 -2.73 -11.07
N GLY A 267 -4.88 -1.95 -12.10
CA GLY A 267 -6.18 -1.29 -12.25
C GLY A 267 -6.42 -0.08 -11.33
N SER A 268 -7.69 0.33 -11.25
CA SER A 268 -8.14 1.56 -10.58
C SER A 268 -8.92 1.25 -9.30
N LEU A 269 -9.08 2.27 -8.45
CA LEU A 269 -9.96 2.21 -7.28
C LEU A 269 -11.44 2.19 -7.66
N LEU A 270 -12.23 1.46 -6.89
CA LEU A 270 -13.69 1.51 -6.87
C LEU A 270 -14.16 2.16 -5.56
N THR A 271 -15.27 2.88 -5.62
CA THR A 271 -15.92 3.45 -4.43
C THR A 271 -17.01 2.50 -3.95
N PHE A 272 -16.82 1.95 -2.76
CA PHE A 272 -17.76 1.01 -2.12
C PHE A 272 -18.80 1.73 -1.28
N TYR A 273 -18.41 2.89 -0.73
CA TYR A 273 -19.29 3.77 0.01
C TYR A 273 -18.85 5.22 -0.15
N SER A 274 -19.80 6.13 -0.28
CA SER A 274 -19.58 7.57 -0.14
C SER A 274 -20.90 8.19 0.30
N GLY A 275 -20.90 8.86 1.45
CA GLY A 275 -22.12 9.47 1.98
C GLY A 275 -22.07 9.77 3.46
N ALA A 276 -23.25 9.97 4.04
CA ALA A 276 -23.42 10.42 5.41
C ALA A 276 -22.78 9.49 6.47
N ARG A 277 -22.40 10.04 7.62
CA ARG A 277 -22.02 9.24 8.80
C ARG A 277 -23.18 8.33 9.24
N PRO A 278 -22.89 7.14 9.81
CA PRO A 278 -23.91 6.33 10.46
C PRO A 278 -24.60 7.10 11.62
N ASN A 279 -25.82 6.70 11.95
CA ASN A 279 -26.57 7.34 13.02
C ASN A 279 -25.83 7.24 14.37
N GLY A 280 -25.63 8.37 15.06
CA GLY A 280 -24.88 8.44 16.31
C GLY A 280 -23.38 8.73 16.17
N TYR A 281 -22.86 8.80 14.93
CA TYR A 281 -21.43 9.01 14.63
C TYR A 281 -21.15 10.39 14.01
N ASN A 282 -21.99 11.38 14.30
CA ASN A 282 -21.82 12.76 13.82
C ASN A 282 -22.18 13.77 14.93
N PRO A 283 -21.27 14.71 15.29
CA PRO A 283 -19.89 14.81 14.81
C PRO A 283 -19.01 13.66 15.30
N MET A 284 -17.89 13.42 14.60
CA MET A 284 -16.83 12.53 15.06
C MET A 284 -16.08 13.13 16.26
N LYS A 285 -15.40 12.29 17.03
CA LYS A 285 -14.69 12.62 18.28
C LYS A 285 -13.27 12.04 18.31
N LYS A 286 -12.65 11.92 17.15
CA LYS A 286 -11.32 11.34 16.95
C LYS A 286 -10.28 11.89 17.92
N GLU A 287 -9.39 11.04 18.44
CA GLU A 287 -8.40 11.48 19.44
C GLU A 287 -6.98 11.65 18.87
N GLY A 288 -6.71 11.08 17.69
CA GLY A 288 -5.48 11.31 16.94
C GLY A 288 -4.32 10.41 17.34
N SER A 289 -4.52 9.29 18.05
CA SER A 289 -3.48 8.25 18.08
C SER A 289 -3.43 7.49 16.76
N ILE A 290 -2.41 6.65 16.57
CA ILE A 290 -2.28 5.78 15.39
C ILE A 290 -2.17 4.34 15.86
N ILE A 291 -2.98 3.45 15.28
CA ILE A 291 -2.92 2.00 15.51
C ILE A 291 -2.60 1.24 14.22
N LEU A 292 -2.02 0.05 14.37
CA LEU A 292 -1.82 -0.93 13.30
C LEU A 292 -2.00 -2.36 13.86
N GLY A 293 -2.91 -3.12 13.27
CA GLY A 293 -3.12 -4.55 13.51
C GLY A 293 -3.96 -4.91 14.72
N ILE A 294 -4.52 -3.91 15.39
CA ILE A 294 -5.32 -4.00 16.62
C ILE A 294 -6.48 -3.01 16.55
N GLY A 295 -7.47 -3.15 17.43
CA GLY A 295 -8.52 -2.14 17.67
C GLY A 295 -8.07 -1.01 18.59
N GLY A 296 -8.90 0.04 18.71
CA GLY A 296 -8.63 1.22 19.54
C GLY A 296 -8.44 0.92 21.02
N ASP A 297 -9.17 -0.05 21.54
CA ASP A 297 -9.08 -0.54 22.93
C ASP A 297 -8.01 -1.62 23.17
N ASN A 298 -7.13 -1.82 22.18
CA ASN A 298 -6.11 -2.87 22.13
C ASN A 298 -6.67 -4.29 21.92
N SER A 299 -7.87 -4.43 21.34
CA SER A 299 -8.35 -5.72 20.83
C SER A 299 -7.39 -6.28 19.76
N HIS A 300 -6.75 -7.42 20.05
CA HIS A 300 -5.62 -7.96 19.27
C HIS A 300 -5.86 -9.39 18.77
N GLY A 301 -7.13 -9.80 18.62
CA GLY A 301 -7.47 -11.13 18.11
C GLY A 301 -7.36 -11.26 16.58
N ALA A 302 -7.17 -10.15 15.87
CA ALA A 302 -7.13 -10.14 14.42
C ALA A 302 -5.77 -10.55 13.86
N VAL A 303 -5.75 -10.90 12.57
CA VAL A 303 -4.52 -11.17 11.82
C VAL A 303 -4.54 -10.43 10.50
N GLY A 304 -3.37 -10.10 9.97
CA GLY A 304 -3.26 -9.54 8.63
C GLY A 304 -1.83 -9.18 8.27
N THR A 305 -1.61 -8.69 7.05
CA THR A 305 -0.29 -8.22 6.60
C THR A 305 -0.40 -6.79 6.12
N PHE A 306 0.45 -5.90 6.64
CA PHE A 306 0.59 -4.52 6.21
C PHE A 306 1.88 -4.33 5.39
N TYR A 307 1.80 -3.60 4.28
CA TYR A 307 2.97 -3.31 3.44
C TYR A 307 3.39 -1.84 3.48
N GLU A 308 2.44 -0.95 3.27
CA GLU A 308 2.60 0.50 3.33
C GLU A 308 1.25 1.18 3.60
N GLY A 309 1.28 2.40 4.14
CA GLY A 309 0.09 3.19 4.40
C GLY A 309 0.40 4.56 4.98
N VAL A 310 -0.57 5.48 4.91
CA VAL A 310 -0.43 6.87 5.34
C VAL A 310 -1.71 7.35 6.01
N MET A 311 -1.60 8.42 6.79
CA MET A 311 -2.72 9.25 7.23
C MET A 311 -2.46 10.68 6.77
N THR A 312 -3.51 11.39 6.35
CA THR A 312 -3.44 12.76 5.83
C THR A 312 -4.24 13.73 6.70
N THR A 313 -3.95 15.01 6.59
CA THR A 313 -4.88 16.06 7.02
C THR A 313 -5.72 16.53 5.83
N GLY A 314 -7.00 16.84 6.07
CA GLY A 314 -7.96 17.18 5.02
C GLY A 314 -8.58 15.93 4.37
N TYR A 315 -9.64 16.14 3.59
CA TYR A 315 -10.39 15.08 2.88
C TYR A 315 -9.83 14.91 1.45
N PRO A 316 -9.08 13.84 1.15
CA PRO A 316 -8.45 13.71 -0.16
C PRO A 316 -9.49 13.58 -1.28
N SER A 317 -9.24 14.27 -2.39
CA SER A 317 -10.08 14.11 -3.57
C SER A 317 -9.92 12.71 -4.17
N ASP A 318 -10.98 12.19 -4.82
CA ASP A 318 -10.90 10.91 -5.53
C ASP A 318 -9.79 10.90 -6.60
N ALA A 319 -9.51 12.04 -7.22
CA ALA A 319 -8.44 12.21 -8.21
C ALA A 319 -7.04 12.08 -7.58
N THR A 320 -6.85 12.62 -6.38
CA THR A 320 -5.61 12.46 -5.59
C THR A 320 -5.38 10.98 -5.29
N GLU A 321 -6.40 10.30 -4.78
CA GLU A 321 -6.33 8.87 -4.46
C GLU A 321 -6.14 7.99 -5.70
N ASN A 322 -6.75 8.34 -6.84
CA ASN A 322 -6.52 7.63 -8.11
C ASN A 322 -5.07 7.77 -8.57
N SER A 323 -4.45 8.92 -8.33
CA SER A 323 -3.03 9.14 -8.64
C SER A 323 -2.13 8.34 -7.72
N VAL A 324 -2.47 8.25 -6.43
CA VAL A 324 -1.78 7.38 -5.46
C VAL A 324 -1.91 5.90 -5.86
N GLN A 325 -3.09 5.44 -6.25
CA GLN A 325 -3.29 4.08 -6.78
C GLN A 325 -2.43 3.81 -8.01
N ALA A 326 -2.31 4.78 -8.93
CA ALA A 326 -1.46 4.62 -10.11
C ALA A 326 0.02 4.45 -9.75
N ASP A 327 0.51 5.19 -8.74
CA ASP A 327 1.86 5.00 -8.20
C ASP A 327 2.02 3.61 -7.53
N ILE A 328 1.05 3.17 -6.74
CA ILE A 328 1.04 1.85 -6.10
C ILE A 328 1.15 0.73 -7.15
N VAL A 329 0.34 0.80 -8.21
CA VAL A 329 0.40 -0.16 -9.33
C VAL A 329 1.77 -0.11 -10.02
N ALA A 330 2.36 1.08 -10.19
CA ALA A 330 3.69 1.25 -10.76
C ALA A 330 4.80 0.66 -9.88
N ALA A 331 4.58 0.51 -8.57
CA ALA A 331 5.49 -0.18 -7.65
C ALA A 331 5.57 -1.69 -7.90
N LYS A 332 4.56 -2.27 -8.57
CA LYS A 332 4.52 -3.69 -9.01
C LYS A 332 4.78 -4.68 -7.87
N TYR A 333 3.89 -4.68 -6.88
CA TYR A 333 3.88 -5.70 -5.83
C TYR A 333 3.73 -7.11 -6.41
N ALA A 334 4.58 -8.03 -5.95
CA ALA A 334 4.58 -9.42 -6.35
C ALA A 334 5.04 -10.34 -5.20
N THR A 335 4.58 -11.60 -5.21
CA THR A 335 4.99 -12.63 -4.24
C THR A 335 6.24 -13.40 -4.68
N THR A 336 6.62 -13.28 -5.94
CA THR A 336 7.81 -13.92 -6.52
C THR A 336 8.68 -12.87 -7.20
N ALA A 337 9.99 -13.14 -7.26
CA ALA A 337 10.90 -12.35 -8.06
C ALA A 337 10.49 -12.48 -9.54
N GLY A 338 9.75 -11.50 -10.07
CA GLY A 338 9.53 -11.42 -11.50
C GLY A 338 10.88 -11.25 -12.20
N SER A 339 11.11 -11.99 -13.28
CA SER A 339 12.26 -11.78 -14.15
C SER A 339 12.20 -10.35 -14.70
N SER A 340 13.11 -9.47 -14.28
CA SER A 340 13.28 -8.17 -14.92
C SER A 340 13.48 -8.36 -16.42
N PRO A 341 12.86 -7.54 -17.29
CA PRO A 341 13.31 -7.44 -18.67
C PRO A 341 14.82 -7.14 -18.66
N PRO A 342 15.64 -7.73 -19.56
CA PRO A 342 17.04 -7.37 -19.66
C PRO A 342 17.17 -5.85 -19.76
N ALA A 343 18.03 -5.27 -18.92
CA ALA A 343 18.40 -3.88 -19.05
C ALA A 343 18.85 -3.65 -20.50
N THR A 344 18.08 -2.86 -21.24
CA THR A 344 18.49 -2.38 -22.55
C THR A 344 19.65 -1.42 -22.35
N THR A 345 20.87 -1.97 -22.38
CA THR A 345 22.07 -1.20 -22.66
C THR A 345 21.93 -0.61 -24.05
N SER A 346 21.50 0.64 -24.10
CA SER A 346 21.54 1.49 -25.29
C SER A 346 23.00 1.63 -25.73
N THR A 347 23.41 0.78 -26.67
CA THR A 347 24.63 0.99 -27.46
C THR A 347 24.20 1.74 -28.73
N PRO A 348 24.88 2.82 -29.15
CA PRO A 348 24.50 3.59 -30.33
C PRO A 348 24.54 2.72 -31.59
N GLY A 349 23.55 2.92 -32.47
CA GLY A 349 23.25 2.07 -33.61
C GLY A 349 24.43 1.82 -34.56
N GLY A 350 24.61 0.55 -34.89
CA GLY A 350 25.23 0.08 -36.13
C GLY A 350 24.16 -0.63 -36.95
N GLY A 351 23.89 -0.13 -38.16
CA GLY A 351 22.88 -0.67 -39.07
C GLY A 351 23.20 -2.08 -39.58
N GLY A 352 22.14 -2.83 -39.87
CA GLY A 352 22.20 -4.13 -40.55
C GLY A 352 20.81 -4.68 -40.85
N SER A 353 20.42 -4.60 -42.12
CA SER A 353 19.17 -5.12 -42.69
C SER A 353 19.32 -6.59 -43.12
N GLY A 354 18.26 -7.40 -42.98
CA GLY A 354 17.96 -8.54 -43.87
C GLY A 354 18.14 -9.97 -43.31
N GLY A 355 17.03 -10.67 -43.02
CA GLY A 355 16.99 -12.09 -42.63
C GLY A 355 15.58 -12.62 -42.34
N GLY A 356 14.72 -12.69 -43.37
CA GLY A 356 13.27 -12.94 -43.31
C GLY A 356 12.82 -14.18 -42.54
N CYS A 357 12.09 -13.96 -41.45
CA CYS A 357 11.32 -15.00 -40.79
C CYS A 357 9.84 -14.80 -41.15
N GLN A 358 9.20 -15.84 -41.70
CA GLN A 358 7.80 -15.84 -42.12
C GLN A 358 7.03 -16.92 -41.37
N ALA A 359 5.85 -16.58 -40.84
CA ALA A 359 4.91 -17.52 -40.25
C ALA A 359 4.19 -18.31 -41.36
N ALA A 360 4.16 -19.63 -41.23
CA ALA A 360 3.46 -20.52 -42.16
C ALA A 360 1.96 -20.21 -42.24
N HIS A 361 1.27 -20.68 -43.28
CA HIS A 361 -0.19 -20.69 -43.34
C HIS A 361 -0.71 -21.43 -42.08
N TRP A 362 -1.66 -20.81 -41.36
CA TRP A 362 -2.18 -21.21 -40.04
C TRP A 362 -1.24 -20.96 -38.84
N GLY A 363 -0.06 -20.38 -39.07
CA GLY A 363 0.87 -19.97 -38.03
C GLY A 363 0.47 -18.65 -37.36
N GLN A 364 0.80 -18.49 -36.08
CA GLN A 364 0.62 -17.22 -35.37
C GLN A 364 1.55 -16.16 -35.97
N CYS A 365 1.03 -14.95 -36.15
CA CYS A 365 1.75 -13.82 -36.74
C CYS A 365 1.65 -12.52 -35.92
N ALA A 366 0.80 -12.48 -34.89
CA ALA A 366 0.78 -11.41 -33.89
C ALA A 366 0.08 -11.87 -32.60
N GLY A 367 0.12 -11.01 -31.58
CA GLY A 367 -0.47 -11.23 -30.26
C GLY A 367 0.35 -10.56 -29.17
N GLN A 368 -0.29 -10.09 -28.10
CA GLN A 368 0.41 -9.58 -26.93
C GLN A 368 1.37 -10.66 -26.38
N GLY A 369 2.64 -10.31 -26.22
CA GLY A 369 3.68 -11.25 -25.80
C GLY A 369 4.22 -12.20 -26.90
N TYR A 370 3.71 -12.14 -28.13
CA TYR A 370 4.24 -12.95 -29.24
C TYR A 370 5.57 -12.41 -29.77
N THR A 371 6.60 -13.26 -29.82
CA THR A 371 7.97 -12.90 -30.24
C THR A 371 8.43 -13.62 -31.51
N GLY A 372 7.52 -14.35 -32.17
CA GLY A 372 7.81 -15.08 -33.41
C GLY A 372 7.66 -14.22 -34.67
N CYS A 373 7.50 -14.89 -35.82
CA CYS A 373 7.47 -14.23 -37.11
C CYS A 373 6.21 -13.42 -37.35
N THR A 374 6.35 -12.13 -37.67
CA THR A 374 5.24 -11.21 -37.86
C THR A 374 4.80 -11.07 -39.32
N ALA A 375 5.62 -11.53 -40.27
CA ALA A 375 5.27 -11.61 -41.67
C ALA A 375 4.70 -12.99 -42.00
N CYS A 376 3.60 -13.07 -42.76
CA CYS A 376 3.06 -14.34 -43.23
C CYS A 376 3.77 -14.82 -44.51
N VAL A 377 3.74 -16.14 -44.75
CA VAL A 377 4.17 -16.72 -46.04
C VAL A 377 3.32 -16.16 -47.18
N SER A 378 3.93 -16.09 -48.36
CA SER A 378 3.28 -15.58 -49.57
C SER A 378 1.95 -16.27 -49.84
N GLY A 379 0.91 -15.48 -50.15
CA GLY A 379 -0.45 -15.97 -50.38
C GLY A 379 -1.36 -15.99 -49.16
N THR A 380 -0.87 -15.59 -47.97
CA THR A 380 -1.66 -15.47 -46.73
C THR A 380 -1.46 -14.11 -46.08
N THR A 381 -2.42 -13.67 -45.27
CA THR A 381 -2.37 -12.40 -44.51
C THR A 381 -2.56 -12.65 -43.03
N CYS A 382 -1.90 -11.85 -42.19
CA CYS A 382 -2.07 -11.94 -40.75
C CYS A 382 -3.46 -11.44 -40.34
N GLN A 383 -4.36 -12.36 -40.00
CA GLN A 383 -5.73 -12.06 -39.57
C GLN A 383 -5.81 -12.01 -38.05
N TYR A 384 -6.31 -10.88 -37.54
CA TYR A 384 -6.53 -10.68 -36.11
C TYR A 384 -7.63 -11.59 -35.57
N SER A 385 -7.38 -12.25 -34.43
CA SER A 385 -8.39 -13.04 -33.74
C SER A 385 -8.76 -12.41 -32.39
N ASN A 386 -7.78 -12.19 -31.52
CA ASN A 386 -7.96 -11.60 -30.21
C ASN A 386 -6.65 -10.94 -29.72
N PRO A 387 -6.62 -10.25 -28.57
CA PRO A 387 -5.45 -9.49 -28.12
C PRO A 387 -4.17 -10.33 -28.00
N TRP A 388 -4.29 -11.64 -27.79
CA TRP A 388 -3.17 -12.55 -27.58
C TRP A 388 -2.80 -13.35 -28.83
N TYR A 389 -3.62 -13.29 -29.89
CA TYR A 389 -3.50 -14.20 -31.02
C TYR A 389 -4.00 -13.62 -32.35
N SER A 390 -3.18 -13.76 -33.38
CA SER A 390 -3.51 -13.49 -34.80
C SER A 390 -2.79 -14.53 -35.65
N GLN A 391 -3.39 -14.99 -36.74
CA GLN A 391 -2.86 -16.10 -37.55
C GLN A 391 -2.85 -15.80 -39.05
N CYS A 392 -1.93 -16.42 -39.78
CA CYS A 392 -1.85 -16.33 -41.24
C CYS A 392 -2.97 -17.15 -41.90
N LEU A 393 -3.84 -16.50 -42.69
CA LEU A 393 -4.95 -17.09 -43.45
C LEU A 393 -4.92 -16.70 -44.92
#